data_AF-A0A412XPY1-F1
#
_entry.id   AF-A0A412XPY1-F1
#
_cell.length_a   1.000
_cell.length_b   1.000
_cell.length_c   1.000
_cell.angle_alpha   90.00
_cell.angle_beta   90.00
_cell.angle_gamma   90.00
#
_symmetry.space_group_name_H-M   'P 1'
#
loop_
_entity.id
_entity.type
_entity.pdbx_description
1 polymer ?
#
loop_
_entity_poly.entity_id
_entity_poly.type
_entity_poly.pdbx_seq_one_letter_code
_entity_poly.pdbx_strand_id
1 'polypeptide(L)'
;MLNTVGGGILVSNKVKEVIEDNFLGEVQFFDAIFSFKGKKCNAYTTMNICNKIECYDMDKSIFTIDSIDGSYHFDKRVLIDSPLEEYGINYNIVRCSLDNEIVVSDKFKKVIMDNKIKCMSFIKNELNY
;
A
#
# COMPACT_ATOMS: atom_id res chain seq x y z
N MET A 1 -1.68 -8.99 20.76
CA MET A 1 -2.44 -9.67 19.68
C MET A 1 -2.12 -8.91 18.40
N LEU A 2 -1.43 -9.55 17.45
CA LEU A 2 -0.96 -8.94 16.21
C LEU A 2 -1.82 -9.51 15.07
N ASN A 3 -2.91 -8.83 14.74
CA ASN A 3 -3.78 -9.21 13.62
C ASN A 3 -3.31 -8.43 12.38
N THR A 4 -2.63 -9.09 11.44
CA THR A 4 -2.26 -8.47 10.16
C THR A 4 -3.15 -9.02 9.06
N VAL A 5 -4.10 -8.20 8.58
CA VAL A 5 -4.96 -8.51 7.42
C VAL A 5 -4.40 -8.02 6.09
N GLY A 6 -3.20 -7.43 6.10
CA GLY A 6 -2.38 -7.21 4.91
C GLY A 6 -0.96 -7.61 5.25
N GLY A 7 -0.47 -8.72 4.70
CA GLY A 7 0.88 -9.20 4.96
C GLY A 7 1.92 -8.09 4.74
N GLY A 8 2.95 -8.08 5.59
CA GLY A 8 4.07 -7.16 5.40
C GLY A 8 4.78 -7.44 4.08
N ILE A 9 5.10 -6.39 3.34
CA ILE A 9 5.73 -6.51 2.02
C ILE A 9 7.24 -6.63 2.23
N LEU A 10 7.86 -7.67 1.67
CA LEU A 10 9.32 -7.76 1.67
C LEU A 10 9.90 -6.77 0.66
N VAL A 11 10.75 -5.87 1.15
CA VAL A 11 11.43 -4.87 0.32
C VAL A 11 12.94 -4.95 0.52
N SER A 12 13.70 -4.59 -0.53
CA SER A 12 15.16 -4.47 -0.45
C SER A 12 15.58 -3.27 0.41
N ASN A 13 16.79 -3.29 0.96
CA ASN A 13 17.33 -2.16 1.73
C ASN A 13 17.33 -0.83 0.96
N LYS A 14 17.57 -0.85 -0.36
CA LYS A 14 17.48 0.35 -1.21
C LYS A 14 16.07 0.97 -1.18
N VAL A 15 15.03 0.14 -1.17
CA VAL A 15 13.63 0.63 -1.09
C VAL A 15 13.35 1.20 0.29
N LYS A 16 13.82 0.52 1.34
CA LYS A 16 13.73 1.00 2.72
C LYS A 16 14.33 2.40 2.85
N GLU A 17 15.59 2.59 2.43
CA GLU A 17 16.31 3.87 2.51
C GLU A 17 15.52 4.99 1.80
N VAL A 18 15.07 4.76 0.56
CA VAL A 18 14.29 5.76 -0.18
C VAL A 18 12.98 6.12 0.52
N ILE A 19 12.32 5.16 1.15
CA ILE A 19 11.07 5.41 1.88
C ILE A 19 11.33 6.13 3.20
N GLU A 20 12.34 5.72 3.97
CA GLU A 20 12.71 6.37 5.25
C GLU A 20 13.12 7.83 5.02
N ASP A 21 13.82 8.13 3.92
CA ASP A 21 14.25 9.48 3.59
C ASP A 21 13.10 10.44 3.19
N ASN A 22 11.96 9.89 2.74
CA ASN A 22 10.90 10.70 2.10
C ASN A 22 9.52 10.61 2.78
N PHE A 23 9.22 9.52 3.46
CA PHE A 23 7.88 9.17 3.98
C PHE A 23 7.96 8.60 5.41
N LEU A 24 8.88 9.16 6.21
CA LEU A 24 9.06 8.77 7.60
C LEU A 24 7.73 8.92 8.38
N GLY A 25 7.35 7.86 9.10
CA GLY A 25 6.12 7.83 9.91
C GLY A 25 4.89 7.28 9.17
N GLU A 26 4.89 7.22 7.84
CA GLU A 26 3.80 6.60 7.09
C GLU A 26 3.99 5.08 6.93
N VAL A 27 5.23 4.63 7.10
CA VAL A 27 5.66 3.24 6.93
C VAL A 27 6.50 2.79 8.11
N GLN A 28 6.29 1.55 8.55
CA GLN A 28 7.07 0.88 9.58
C GLN A 28 7.86 -0.29 8.97
N PHE A 29 9.12 -0.41 9.37
CA PHE A 29 10.03 -1.45 8.91
C PHE A 29 10.39 -2.43 10.02
N PHE A 30 10.47 -3.71 9.68
CA PHE A 30 10.90 -4.79 10.57
C PHE A 30 11.95 -5.67 9.90
N ASP A 31 13.05 -5.95 10.59
CA ASP A 31 14.07 -6.85 10.09
C ASP A 31 13.47 -8.22 9.76
N ALA A 32 13.77 -8.72 8.56
CA ALA A 32 13.23 -9.97 8.07
C ALA A 32 14.33 -11.02 7.90
N ILE A 33 14.13 -12.18 8.51
CA ILE A 33 14.93 -13.36 8.27
C ILE A 33 13.97 -14.48 7.86
N PHE A 34 14.13 -14.97 6.63
CA PHE A 34 13.27 -16.02 6.08
C PHE A 34 14.06 -17.00 5.25
N SER A 35 13.48 -18.17 4.96
CA SER A 35 14.07 -19.18 4.09
C SER A 35 13.38 -19.20 2.74
N PHE A 36 14.15 -19.13 1.66
CA PHE A 36 13.63 -19.25 0.29
C PHE A 36 14.46 -20.26 -0.49
N LYS A 37 13.81 -21.29 -1.04
CA LYS A 37 14.46 -22.40 -1.77
C LYS A 37 15.64 -23.01 -0.99
N GLY A 38 15.46 -23.22 0.31
CA GLY A 38 16.47 -23.80 1.21
C GLY A 38 17.62 -22.86 1.60
N LYS A 39 17.60 -21.59 1.18
CA LYS A 39 18.61 -20.59 1.57
C LYS A 39 18.03 -19.59 2.58
N LYS A 40 18.80 -19.28 3.62
CA LYS A 40 18.49 -18.20 4.56
C LYS A 40 18.71 -16.85 3.86
N CYS A 41 17.70 -16.00 3.90
CA CYS A 41 17.69 -14.65 3.36
C CYS A 41 17.55 -13.65 4.50
N ASN A 42 18.46 -12.68 4.56
CA ASN A 42 18.52 -11.61 5.58
C ASN A 42 18.82 -10.23 4.97
N ALA A 43 18.69 -10.09 3.65
CA ALA A 43 18.96 -8.86 2.90
C ALA A 43 17.68 -8.05 2.57
N TYR A 44 16.56 -8.41 3.19
CA TYR A 44 15.27 -7.77 2.98
C TYR A 44 14.69 -7.37 4.33
N THR A 45 13.81 -6.38 4.26
CA THR A 45 13.07 -5.87 5.41
C THR A 45 11.59 -6.01 5.13
N THR A 46 10.80 -6.32 6.14
CA THR A 46 9.34 -6.30 6.04
C THR A 46 8.84 -4.88 6.20
N MET A 47 8.00 -4.43 5.27
CA MET A 47 7.40 -3.11 5.22
C MET A 47 5.92 -3.21 5.59
N ASN A 48 5.49 -2.43 6.57
CA ASN A 48 4.10 -2.24 6.95
C ASN A 48 3.69 -0.78 6.68
N ILE A 49 2.52 -0.59 6.07
CA ILE A 49 1.94 0.74 5.87
C ILE A 49 1.08 1.03 7.09
N CYS A 50 1.32 2.17 7.75
CA CYS A 50 0.75 2.46 9.06
C CYS A 50 -0.73 2.86 8.98
N ASN A 51 -1.10 3.57 7.93
CA ASN A 51 -2.41 4.23 7.83
C ASN A 51 -3.35 3.46 6.91
N LYS A 52 -4.62 3.38 7.32
CA LYS A 52 -5.70 2.72 6.59
C LYS A 52 -6.91 3.65 6.51
N ILE A 53 -7.24 4.12 5.32
CA ILE A 53 -8.30 5.13 5.08
C ILE A 53 -9.18 4.76 3.88
N GLU A 54 -10.36 5.37 3.76
CA GLU A 54 -11.17 5.23 2.53
C GLU A 54 -10.48 5.95 1.37
N CYS A 55 -10.31 5.24 0.25
CA CYS A 55 -9.58 5.75 -0.91
C CYS A 55 -10.42 5.82 -2.19
N TYR A 56 -11.65 5.31 -2.16
CA TYR A 56 -12.48 5.13 -3.34
C TYR A 56 -13.70 6.05 -3.33
N ASP A 57 -14.02 6.59 -4.49
CA ASP A 57 -15.31 7.21 -4.76
C ASP A 57 -16.33 6.09 -4.93
N MET A 58 -17.09 5.82 -3.86
CA MET A 58 -18.05 4.72 -3.80
C MET A 58 -19.27 4.93 -4.69
N ASP A 59 -19.57 6.19 -5.06
CA ASP A 59 -20.66 6.51 -5.99
C ASP A 59 -20.27 6.19 -7.45
N LYS A 60 -18.97 6.23 -7.77
CA LYS A 60 -18.43 5.94 -9.11
C LYS A 60 -17.82 4.55 -9.26
N SER A 61 -17.53 3.86 -8.15
CA SER A 61 -16.98 2.51 -8.13
C SER A 61 -18.07 1.46 -8.38
N ILE A 62 -17.71 0.32 -8.98
CA ILE A 62 -18.61 -0.81 -9.18
C ILE A 62 -18.14 -1.94 -8.28
N PHE A 63 -19.00 -2.35 -7.35
CA PHE A 63 -18.67 -3.37 -6.37
C PHE A 63 -19.90 -4.14 -5.91
N THR A 64 -19.65 -5.29 -5.30
CA THR A 64 -20.61 -6.08 -4.53
C THR A 64 -20.10 -6.25 -3.10
N ILE A 65 -21.01 -6.55 -2.18
CA ILE A 65 -20.67 -6.83 -0.78
C ILE A 65 -20.99 -8.31 -0.53
N ASP A 66 -20.01 -9.05 -0.01
CA ASP A 66 -20.21 -10.44 0.36
C ASP A 66 -21.20 -10.53 1.53
N SER A 67 -22.26 -11.32 1.35
CA SER A 67 -23.33 -11.47 2.33
C SER A 67 -22.92 -12.18 3.63
N ILE A 68 -21.78 -12.89 3.63
CA ILE A 68 -21.28 -13.71 4.73
C ILE A 68 -20.41 -12.87 5.66
N ASP A 69 -19.45 -12.13 5.11
CA ASP A 69 -18.44 -11.40 5.90
C ASP A 69 -18.43 -9.88 5.70
N GLY A 70 -19.26 -9.35 4.80
CA GLY A 70 -19.36 -7.91 4.53
C GLY A 70 -18.16 -7.34 3.77
N SER A 71 -17.28 -8.19 3.21
CA SER A 71 -16.15 -7.73 2.42
C SER A 71 -16.60 -7.16 1.06
N TYR A 72 -15.82 -6.20 0.56
CA TYR A 72 -16.09 -5.55 -0.73
C TYR A 72 -15.37 -6.28 -1.87
N HIS A 73 -16.11 -6.59 -2.92
CA HIS A 73 -15.58 -7.10 -4.19
C HIS A 73 -15.76 -6.05 -5.29
N PHE A 74 -14.66 -5.46 -5.74
CA PHE A 74 -14.67 -4.40 -6.74
C PHE A 74 -14.40 -4.93 -8.15
N ASP A 75 -15.37 -4.76 -9.05
CA ASP A 75 -15.19 -4.93 -10.50
C ASP A 75 -14.53 -3.68 -11.12
N LYS A 76 -14.89 -2.50 -10.59
CA LYS A 76 -14.28 -1.21 -10.95
C LYS A 76 -13.97 -0.39 -9.70
N ARG A 77 -12.72 0.07 -9.59
CA ARG A 77 -12.29 1.04 -8.56
C ARG A 77 -12.13 2.42 -9.17
N VAL A 78 -12.73 3.42 -8.54
CA VAL A 78 -12.49 4.84 -8.84
C VAL A 78 -11.91 5.47 -7.60
N LEU A 79 -10.71 6.06 -7.70
CA LEU A 79 -10.08 6.75 -6.59
C LEU A 79 -10.82 8.07 -6.29
N ILE A 80 -10.84 8.49 -5.02
CA ILE A 80 -11.29 9.85 -4.65
C ILE A 80 -10.42 10.91 -5.33
N ASP A 81 -11.04 12.03 -5.72
CA ASP A 81 -10.36 13.16 -6.38
C ASP A 81 -9.76 14.17 -5.37
N SER A 82 -9.59 13.73 -4.12
CA SER A 82 -8.97 14.49 -3.05
C SER A 82 -7.64 13.88 -2.64
N PRO A 83 -6.77 14.64 -1.94
CA PRO A 83 -5.62 14.05 -1.28
C PRO A 83 -6.00 12.88 -0.37
N LEU A 84 -5.04 11.98 -0.14
CA LEU A 84 -5.17 10.91 0.85
C LEU A 84 -5.11 11.54 2.24
N GLU A 85 -6.21 12.10 2.70
CA GLU A 85 -6.30 12.94 3.88
C GLU A 85 -7.20 12.30 4.94
N GLU A 86 -6.76 12.34 6.20
CA GLU A 86 -7.60 12.00 7.34
C GLU A 86 -7.22 12.88 8.55
N TYR A 87 -8.21 13.49 9.20
CA TYR A 87 -8.05 14.34 10.39
C TYR A 87 -7.07 15.52 10.23
N GLY A 88 -7.02 16.12 9.04
CA GLY A 88 -6.15 17.23 8.66
C GLY A 88 -4.73 16.80 8.26
N ILE A 89 -4.46 15.50 8.13
CA ILE A 89 -3.14 14.96 7.80
C ILE A 89 -3.17 14.36 6.39
N ASN A 90 -2.27 14.84 5.51
CA ASN A 90 -2.10 14.30 4.17
C ASN A 90 -1.04 13.20 4.16
N TYR A 91 -1.42 12.02 3.67
CA TYR A 91 -0.56 10.87 3.49
C TYR A 91 -0.11 10.73 2.03
N ASN A 92 1.00 10.01 1.83
CA ASN A 92 1.59 9.67 0.55
C ASN A 92 1.48 8.18 0.23
N ILE A 93 1.31 7.34 1.24
CA ILE A 93 1.04 5.90 1.09
C ILE A 93 0.10 5.41 2.21
N VAL A 94 -0.97 4.73 1.81
CA VAL A 94 -1.99 4.19 2.72
C VAL A 94 -2.46 2.82 2.24
N ARG A 95 -3.12 2.07 3.10
CA ARG A 95 -4.00 0.96 2.70
C ARG A 95 -5.44 1.45 2.57
N CYS A 96 -6.15 1.01 1.55
CA CYS A 96 -7.58 1.25 1.44
C CYS A 96 -8.30 0.50 2.56
N SER A 97 -9.25 1.18 3.22
CA SER A 97 -10.03 0.62 4.32
C SER A 97 -10.88 -0.58 3.88
N LEU A 98 -11.32 -0.58 2.62
CA LEU A 98 -12.33 -1.46 2.05
C LEU A 98 -11.76 -2.81 1.57
N ASP A 99 -10.57 -2.81 0.96
CA ASP A 99 -9.97 -4.02 0.36
C ASP A 99 -8.47 -4.21 0.66
N ASN A 100 -7.87 -3.36 1.52
CA ASN A 100 -6.45 -3.34 1.87
C ASN A 100 -5.46 -3.09 0.71
N GLU A 101 -5.94 -2.70 -0.47
CA GLU A 101 -5.09 -2.29 -1.58
C GLU A 101 -4.21 -1.09 -1.19
N ILE A 102 -3.06 -0.97 -1.83
CA ILE A 102 -2.12 0.12 -1.52
C ILE A 102 -2.38 1.28 -2.47
N VAL A 103 -2.73 2.42 -1.89
CA VAL A 103 -2.97 3.66 -2.62
C VAL A 103 -1.87 4.66 -2.28
N VAL A 104 -1.34 5.32 -3.30
CA VAL A 104 -0.18 6.20 -3.16
C VAL A 104 -0.45 7.54 -3.84
N SER A 105 0.14 8.60 -3.30
CA SER A 105 0.11 9.92 -3.94
C SER A 105 1.05 9.97 -5.15
N ASP A 106 0.83 10.97 -6.01
CA ASP A 106 1.75 11.26 -7.11
C ASP A 106 3.17 11.59 -6.62
N LYS A 107 3.29 12.20 -5.42
CA LYS A 107 4.59 12.46 -4.79
C LYS A 107 5.31 11.15 -4.48
N PHE A 108 4.63 10.17 -3.88
CA PHE A 108 5.22 8.85 -3.61
C PHE A 108 5.69 8.19 -4.90
N LYS A 109 4.79 8.11 -5.89
CA LYS A 109 5.10 7.53 -7.20
C LYS A 109 6.33 8.19 -7.83
N LYS A 110 6.40 9.52 -7.83
CA LYS A 110 7.52 10.28 -8.36
C LYS A 110 8.85 9.94 -7.68
N VAL A 111 8.87 9.90 -6.35
CA VAL A 111 10.09 9.55 -5.58
C VAL A 111 10.59 8.14 -5.94
N ILE A 112 9.69 7.16 -6.04
CA ILE A 112 10.06 5.79 -6.42
C ILE A 112 10.65 5.74 -7.84
N MET A 113 10.01 6.44 -8.78
CA MET A 113 10.46 6.50 -10.18
C MET A 113 11.82 7.21 -10.32
N ASP A 114 12.00 8.36 -9.66
CA ASP A 114 13.24 9.15 -9.73
C ASP A 114 14.43 8.37 -9.13
N ASN A 115 14.19 7.54 -8.11
CA ASN A 115 15.21 6.64 -7.52
C ASN A 115 15.44 5.34 -8.30
N LYS A 116 14.78 5.18 -9.46
CA LYS A 116 14.90 4.02 -10.36
C LYS A 116 14.58 2.69 -9.64
N ILE A 117 13.63 2.70 -8.72
CA ILE A 117 13.11 1.48 -8.09
C ILE A 117 12.18 0.78 -9.09
N LYS A 118 12.55 -0.44 -9.51
CA LYS A 118 11.85 -1.19 -10.57
C LYS A 118 10.93 -2.30 -10.05
N CYS A 119 10.91 -2.55 -8.74
CA CYS A 119 10.14 -3.63 -8.14
C CYS A 119 8.68 -3.26 -7.84
N MET A 120 8.20 -2.11 -8.33
CA MET A 120 6.85 -1.62 -8.14
C MET A 120 6.25 -1.21 -9.48
N SER A 121 5.01 -1.59 -9.73
CA SER A 121 4.19 -1.10 -10.85
C SER A 121 3.04 -0.26 -10.30
N PHE A 122 2.75 0.86 -10.97
CA PHE A 122 1.67 1.76 -10.60
C PHE A 122 0.56 1.69 -11.64
N ILE A 123 -0.67 1.48 -11.19
CA ILE A 123 -1.86 1.47 -12.05
C ILE A 123 -2.64 2.76 -11.78
N LYS A 124 -3.15 3.41 -12.83
CA LYS A 124 -3.87 4.68 -12.72
C LYS A 124 -5.38 4.44 -12.54
N ASN A 125 -6.01 5.33 -11.76
CA ASN A 125 -7.41 5.76 -11.59
C ASN A 125 -8.62 4.86 -11.96
N GLU A 126 -8.51 3.90 -12.86
CA GLU A 126 -9.56 2.93 -13.16
C GLU A 126 -8.93 1.55 -13.33
N LEU A 127 -9.30 0.64 -12.44
CA LEU A 127 -8.97 -0.78 -12.54
C LEU A 127 -10.22 -1.53 -12.94
N ASN A 128 -10.22 -2.15 -14.11
CA ASN A 128 -11.26 -3.08 -14.55
C ASN A 128 -10.70 -4.51 -14.44
N TYR A 129 -11.41 -5.40 -13.75
CA TYR A 129 -11.04 -6.81 -13.58
C TYR A 129 -11.93 -7.75 -14.38
#